data_AF-A0A8J9Z6H6-F1
#
_entry.id   AF-A0A8J9Z6H6-F1
#
_cell.length_a   1.000
_cell.length_b   1.000
_cell.length_c   1.000
_cell.angle_alpha   90.00
_cell.angle_beta   90.00
_cell.angle_gamma   90.00
#
_symmetry.space_group_name_H-M   'P 1'
#
loop_
_entity.id
_entity.type
_entity.pdbx_description
1 polymer ?
#
loop_
_entity_poly.entity_id
_entity_poly.type
_entity_poly.pdbx_seq_one_letter_code
_entity_poly.pdbx_strand_id
1 'polypeptide(L)'
;MTGTDKLTPLIIGHSRNPRCFRGQRVPLPWESNKKAWMTADIFKEWVRKIDGEMGRRRKKIVLLLDNYTAHPHDVPLDNIRLVFPSPYTTSLIQPLDQGIIQNFKAMYRSQMMRRVISAIDNDNIDRARQRQKALTNRRCK
;
A
#
# COMPACT_ATOMS: atom_id res chain seq x y z
N MET A 1 -0.03 -21.45 4.64
CA MET A 1 0.99 -20.57 4.02
C MET A 1 1.17 -19.36 4.92
N THR A 2 2.35 -19.13 5.50
CA THR A 2 2.56 -18.13 6.57
C THR A 2 2.73 -16.69 6.08
N GLY A 3 2.91 -16.47 4.77
CA GLY A 3 2.97 -15.13 4.16
C GLY A 3 4.08 -14.24 4.72
N THR A 4 5.22 -14.82 5.08
CA THR A 4 6.31 -14.15 5.82
C THR A 4 7.17 -13.23 4.97
N ASP A 5 7.21 -13.42 3.65
CA ASP A 5 7.92 -12.55 2.71
C ASP A 5 6.92 -11.62 2.03
N LYS A 6 6.99 -10.33 2.36
CA LYS A 6 6.08 -9.29 1.85
C LYS A 6 6.90 -8.17 1.24
N LEU A 7 6.60 -7.85 -0.02
CA LEU A 7 7.16 -6.67 -0.67
C LEU A 7 6.45 -5.40 -0.17
N THR A 8 7.21 -4.31 -0.07
CA THR A 8 6.63 -3.00 0.22
C THR A 8 5.80 -2.56 -0.97
N PRO A 9 4.51 -2.20 -0.80
CA PRO A 9 3.67 -1.77 -1.91
C PRO A 9 4.15 -0.43 -2.46
N LEU A 10 4.16 -0.31 -3.79
CA LEU A 10 4.32 0.96 -4.49
C LEU A 10 2.97 1.67 -4.57
N ILE A 11 2.93 2.95 -4.20
CA ILE A 11 1.74 3.79 -4.32
C ILE A 11 1.90 4.71 -5.53
N ILE A 12 0.87 4.79 -6.37
CA ILE A 12 0.84 5.71 -7.51
C ILE A 12 -0.28 6.72 -7.29
N GLY A 13 0.07 8.00 -7.30
CA GLY A 13 -0.89 9.09 -7.13
C GLY A 13 -0.88 10.11 -8.27
N HIS A 14 -1.78 11.10 -8.19
CA HIS A 14 -1.83 12.18 -9.19
C HIS A 14 -0.70 13.19 -9.05
N SER A 15 -0.33 13.52 -7.80
CA SER A 15 0.67 14.52 -7.49
C SER A 15 1.99 13.86 -7.12
N ARG A 16 3.09 14.43 -7.62
CA ARG A 16 4.45 14.07 -7.18
C ARG A 16 4.63 14.35 -5.69
N ASN A 17 4.04 15.45 -5.20
CA ASN A 17 4.06 15.86 -3.81
C ASN A 17 2.62 15.89 -3.27
N PRO A 18 2.11 14.76 -2.74
CA PRO A 18 0.77 14.68 -2.16
C PRO A 18 0.58 15.65 -0.98
N ARG A 19 -0.51 16.43 -1.02
CA ARG A 19 -0.80 17.47 0.00
C ARG A 19 -0.95 16.91 1.42
N CYS A 20 -1.48 15.70 1.56
CA CYS A 20 -1.63 15.03 2.86
C CYS A 20 -0.29 14.71 3.55
N PHE A 21 0.83 14.77 2.82
CA PHE A 21 2.18 14.62 3.35
C PHE A 21 2.98 15.92 3.27
N ARG A 22 2.32 17.09 3.17
CA ARG A 22 3.03 18.37 3.15
C ARG A 22 3.84 18.54 4.44
N GLY A 23 5.13 18.83 4.28
CA GLY A 23 6.06 18.99 5.42
C GLY A 23 6.43 17.67 6.09
N GLN A 24 6.06 16.52 5.51
CA GLN A 24 6.37 15.20 6.02
C GLN A 24 6.97 14.33 4.91
N ARG A 25 7.76 13.33 5.31
CA ARG A 25 8.27 12.33 4.36
C ARG A 25 7.13 11.36 4.01
N VAL A 26 6.99 11.05 2.72
CA VAL A 26 6.04 10.01 2.29
C VAL A 26 6.51 8.65 2.85
N PRO A 27 5.66 7.91 3.58
CA PRO A 27 6.09 6.74 4.34
C PRO A 27 6.32 5.49 3.48
N LEU A 28 5.84 5.50 2.24
CA LEU A 28 5.92 4.39 1.29
C LEU A 28 6.55 4.85 -0.02
N PRO A 29 7.13 3.93 -0.82
CA PRO A 29 7.51 4.23 -2.19
C PRO A 29 6.35 4.87 -2.95
N TRP A 30 6.64 5.95 -3.66
CA TRP A 30 5.63 6.79 -4.29
C TRP A 30 6.05 7.17 -5.70
N GLU A 31 5.16 6.90 -6.66
CA GLU A 31 5.25 7.39 -8.02
C GLU A 31 4.03 8.26 -8.35
N SER A 32 4.14 9.07 -9.40
CA SER A 32 3.03 9.93 -9.79
C SER A 32 2.88 10.10 -11.29
N ASN A 33 1.63 10.11 -11.75
CA ASN A 33 1.28 10.52 -13.10
C ASN A 33 -0.14 11.09 -13.13
N LYS A 34 -0.52 11.72 -14.25
CA LYS A 34 -1.83 12.39 -14.38
C LYS A 34 -3.03 11.48 -14.11
N LYS A 35 -2.91 10.17 -14.35
CA LYS A 35 -4.00 9.19 -14.20
C LYS A 35 -3.97 8.45 -12.85
N ALA A 36 -2.88 8.57 -12.09
CA ALA A 36 -2.61 7.79 -10.88
C ALA A 36 -2.64 6.26 -11.07
N TRP A 37 -2.32 5.76 -12.27
CA TRP A 37 -2.35 4.33 -12.61
C TRP A 37 -0.98 3.79 -12.99
N MET A 38 -0.83 2.47 -13.00
CA MET A 38 0.39 1.82 -13.48
C MET A 38 0.67 2.18 -14.94
N THR A 39 1.94 2.38 -15.27
CA THR A 39 2.43 2.55 -16.65
C THR A 39 3.58 1.59 -16.90
N ALA A 40 3.87 1.28 -18.16
CA ALA A 40 4.95 0.37 -18.50
C ALA A 40 6.30 0.84 -17.93
N ASP A 41 6.57 2.15 -17.93
CA ASP A 41 7.81 2.71 -17.41
C ASP A 41 7.91 2.56 -15.89
N ILE A 42 6.84 2.91 -15.16
CA ILE A 42 6.78 2.72 -13.71
C ILE A 42 6.96 1.23 -13.36
N PHE A 43 6.28 0.34 -14.08
CA PHE A 43 6.38 -1.09 -13.87
C PHE A 43 7.81 -1.60 -14.10
N LYS A 44 8.44 -1.22 -15.21
CA LYS A 44 9.83 -1.60 -15.56
C LYS A 44 10.81 -1.16 -14.48
N GLU A 45 10.69 0.07 -13.99
CA GLU A 45 11.55 0.57 -12.93
C GLU A 45 11.32 -0.18 -11.61
N TRP A 46 10.06 -0.38 -11.25
CA TRP A 46 9.67 -1.09 -10.03
C TRP A 46 10.17 -2.54 -10.02
N VAL A 47 9.95 -3.29 -11.10
CA VAL A 47 10.32 -4.70 -11.17
C VAL A 47 11.84 -4.91 -11.18
N ARG A 48 12.61 -4.02 -11.82
CA ARG A 48 14.08 -4.07 -11.78
C ARG A 48 14.64 -3.81 -10.39
N LYS A 49 14.02 -2.90 -9.62
CA LYS A 49 14.41 -2.66 -8.22
C LYS A 49 14.20 -3.92 -7.38
N ILE A 50 13.08 -4.61 -7.56
CA ILE A 50 12.81 -5.88 -6.87
C ILE A 50 13.78 -6.95 -7.34
N ASP A 51 14.09 -7.04 -8.63
CA ASP A 51 15.02 -8.04 -9.15
C ASP A 51 16.40 -7.92 -8.53
N GLY A 52 16.94 -6.70 -8.45
CA GLY A 52 18.20 -6.45 -7.77
C GLY A 52 18.14 -6.74 -6.26
N GLU A 53 16.99 -6.54 -5.60
CA GLU A 53 16.80 -6.95 -4.21
C GLU A 53 16.79 -8.48 -4.07
N MET A 54 16.11 -9.19 -4.95
CA MET A 54 16.08 -10.65 -4.96
C MET A 54 17.47 -11.22 -5.21
N GLY A 55 18.26 -10.63 -6.12
CA GLY A 55 19.66 -10.96 -6.33
C GLY A 55 20.51 -10.76 -5.08
N ARG A 56 20.38 -9.61 -4.39
CA ARG A 56 21.04 -9.36 -3.09
C ARG A 56 20.66 -10.38 -2.02
N ARG A 57 19.39 -10.82 -2.02
CA ARG A 57 18.86 -11.84 -1.12
C ARG A 57 19.18 -13.27 -1.57
N ARG A 58 19.82 -13.45 -2.74
CA ARG A 58 20.08 -14.74 -3.41
C ARG A 58 18.82 -15.57 -3.58
N LYS A 59 17.71 -14.92 -3.93
CA LYS A 59 16.40 -15.55 -4.15
C LYS A 59 16.02 -15.46 -5.62
N LYS A 60 15.37 -16.51 -6.11
CA LYS A 60 14.66 -16.50 -7.39
C LYS A 60 13.16 -16.64 -7.13
N ILE A 61 12.36 -15.79 -7.77
CA ILE A 61 10.91 -15.76 -7.57
C ILE A 61 10.16 -15.74 -8.90
N VAL A 62 8.89 -16.13 -8.83
CA VAL A 62 7.93 -15.97 -9.94
C VAL A 62 6.97 -14.84 -9.57
N LEU A 63 6.77 -13.90 -10.49
CA LEU A 63 5.77 -12.85 -10.37
C LEU A 63 4.62 -13.15 -11.32
N LEU A 64 3.44 -13.44 -10.75
CA LEU A 64 2.21 -13.67 -11.49
C LEU A 64 1.54 -12.32 -11.78
N LEU A 65 1.33 -12.02 -13.05
CA LEU A 65 0.77 -10.76 -13.53
C LEU A 65 -0.46 -11.01 -14.40
N ASP A 66 -1.38 -10.06 -14.43
CA ASP A 66 -2.44 -10.02 -15.43
C ASP A 66 -1.89 -9.58 -16.79
N ASN A 67 -2.63 -9.87 -17.87
CA ASN A 67 -2.26 -9.51 -19.24
C ASN A 67 -2.56 -8.03 -19.56
N TYR A 68 -2.14 -7.13 -18.66
CA TYR A 68 -2.36 -5.69 -18.80
C TYR A 68 -1.23 -5.04 -19.60
N THR A 69 -1.58 -4.04 -20.43
CA THR A 69 -0.62 -3.39 -21.35
C THR A 69 0.53 -2.66 -20.65
N ALA A 70 0.37 -2.29 -19.36
CA ALA A 70 1.46 -1.72 -18.57
C ALA A 70 2.43 -2.77 -18.02
N HIS A 71 2.19 -4.06 -18.25
CA HIS A 71 3.05 -5.16 -17.84
C HIS A 71 3.76 -5.77 -19.06
N PRO A 72 4.80 -5.11 -19.58
CA PRO A 72 5.57 -5.61 -20.72
C PRO A 72 6.18 -6.99 -20.42
N HIS A 73 6.14 -7.87 -21.41
CA HIS A 73 6.71 -9.23 -21.31
C HIS A 73 8.24 -9.24 -21.43
N ASP A 74 8.82 -8.23 -22.08
CA ASP A 74 10.21 -8.16 -22.53
C ASP A 74 11.11 -7.38 -21.56
N VAL A 75 10.91 -7.54 -20.26
CA VAL A 75 11.80 -6.94 -19.26
C VAL A 75 12.94 -7.90 -18.94
N PRO A 76 14.21 -7.54 -19.21
CA PRO A 76 15.35 -8.38 -18.84
C PRO A 76 15.52 -8.38 -17.32
N LEU A 77 15.43 -9.57 -16.71
CA LEU A 77 15.45 -9.81 -15.27
C LEU A 77 16.24 -11.10 -14.99
N ASP A 78 17.06 -11.12 -13.95
CA ASP A 78 17.94 -12.26 -13.63
C ASP A 78 17.36 -13.17 -12.53
N ASN A 79 16.56 -12.59 -11.64
CA ASN A 79 16.09 -13.21 -10.40
C ASN A 79 14.57 -13.38 -10.37
N ILE A 80 13.84 -12.66 -11.20
CA ILE A 80 12.39 -12.70 -11.30
C ILE A 80 11.98 -13.25 -12.65
N ARG A 81 11.12 -14.27 -12.63
CA ARG A 81 10.41 -14.73 -13.82
C ARG A 81 9.00 -14.15 -13.85
N LEU A 82 8.67 -13.41 -14.90
CA LEU A 82 7.30 -12.92 -15.12
C LEU A 82 6.46 -14.03 -15.74
N VAL A 83 5.28 -14.28 -15.16
CA VAL A 83 4.32 -15.27 -15.66
C VAL A 83 2.97 -14.60 -15.84
N PHE A 84 2.44 -14.75 -17.04
CA PHE A 84 1.16 -14.20 -17.46
C PHE A 84 0.19 -15.36 -17.71
N PRO A 85 -0.89 -15.49 -16.92
CA PRO A 85 -1.93 -16.47 -17.19
C PRO A 85 -2.62 -16.22 -18.54
N SER A 86 -3.27 -17.25 -19.07
CA SER A 86 -4.13 -17.08 -20.25
C SER A 86 -5.23 -16.05 -19.94
N PRO A 87 -5.60 -15.17 -20.90
CA PRO A 87 -6.60 -14.13 -20.68
C PRO A 87 -7.90 -14.65 -20.05
N TYR A 88 -8.32 -15.85 -20.47
CA TYR A 88 -9.56 -16.51 -20.05
C TYR A 88 -9.50 -17.13 -18.66
N THR A 89 -8.31 -17.28 -18.06
CA THR A 89 -8.13 -17.92 -16.76
C THR A 89 -7.64 -16.96 -15.68
N THR A 90 -7.55 -15.66 -15.97
CA THR A 90 -7.03 -14.65 -15.03
C THR A 90 -7.79 -14.67 -13.71
N SER A 91 -9.12 -14.58 -13.71
CA SER A 91 -9.90 -14.61 -12.45
C SER A 91 -9.80 -15.93 -11.67
N LEU A 92 -9.52 -17.04 -12.37
CA LEU A 92 -9.39 -18.37 -11.77
C LEU A 92 -7.99 -18.63 -11.22
N ILE A 93 -6.95 -18.01 -11.76
CA ILE A 93 -5.56 -18.31 -11.41
C ILE A 93 -4.91 -17.17 -10.62
N GLN A 94 -5.32 -15.93 -10.86
CA GLN A 94 -4.66 -14.74 -10.36
C GLN A 94 -5.04 -14.55 -8.88
N PRO A 95 -4.09 -14.76 -7.93
CA PRO A 95 -4.43 -14.81 -6.51
C PRO A 95 -4.89 -13.46 -5.95
N LEU A 96 -4.53 -12.34 -6.60
CA LEU A 96 -4.98 -11.02 -6.16
C LEU A 96 -6.50 -10.88 -6.30
N ASP A 97 -7.03 -11.41 -7.40
CA ASP A 97 -8.46 -11.43 -7.71
C ASP A 97 -9.23 -12.49 -6.90
N GLN A 98 -8.55 -13.54 -6.43
CA GLN A 98 -9.12 -14.56 -5.53
C GLN A 98 -9.29 -14.11 -4.06
N GLY A 99 -9.43 -12.81 -3.83
CA GLY A 99 -9.78 -12.27 -2.53
C GLY A 99 -8.63 -11.66 -1.74
N ILE A 100 -7.38 -11.69 -2.21
CA ILE A 100 -6.30 -10.91 -1.55
C ILE A 100 -6.63 -9.42 -1.63
N ILE A 101 -7.07 -8.91 -2.79
CA ILE A 101 -7.47 -7.49 -2.94
C ILE A 101 -8.66 -7.18 -2.03
N GLN A 102 -9.67 -8.06 -1.99
CA GLN A 102 -10.86 -7.87 -1.18
C GLN A 102 -10.50 -7.81 0.31
N ASN A 103 -9.72 -8.78 0.80
CA ASN A 103 -9.28 -8.86 2.18
C ASN A 103 -8.39 -7.68 2.56
N PHE A 104 -7.46 -7.29 1.69
CA PHE A 104 -6.61 -6.13 1.90
C PHE A 104 -7.45 -4.85 2.07
N LYS A 105 -8.42 -4.62 1.19
CA LYS A 105 -9.33 -3.46 1.27
C LYS A 105 -10.19 -3.51 2.54
N ALA A 106 -10.72 -4.68 2.91
CA ALA A 106 -11.53 -4.85 4.11
C ALA A 106 -10.72 -4.56 5.39
N MET A 107 -9.52 -5.13 5.50
CA MET A 107 -8.60 -4.90 6.61
C MET A 107 -8.18 -3.44 6.69
N TYR A 108 -7.81 -2.82 5.57
CA TYR A 108 -7.44 -1.41 5.53
C TYR A 108 -8.57 -0.51 6.04
N ARG A 109 -9.81 -0.71 5.57
CA ARG A 109 -10.98 0.05 6.03
C ARG A 109 -11.25 -0.17 7.52
N SER A 110 -11.18 -1.41 7.99
CA SER A 110 -11.35 -1.73 9.41
C SER A 110 -10.33 -1.00 10.28
N GLN A 111 -9.05 -1.01 9.90
CA GLN A 111 -7.99 -0.31 10.61
C GLN A 111 -8.17 1.22 10.56
N MET A 112 -8.59 1.76 9.42
CA MET A 112 -8.89 3.18 9.28
C MET A 112 -10.02 3.60 10.22
N MET A 113 -11.13 2.84 10.24
CA MET A 113 -12.27 3.12 11.12
C MET A 113 -11.89 3.03 12.60
N ARG A 114 -11.10 2.02 13.00
CA ARG A 114 -10.58 1.92 14.37
C ARG A 114 -9.76 3.15 14.78
N ARG A 115 -8.92 3.67 13.87
CA ARG A 115 -8.14 4.88 14.13
C ARG A 115 -9.03 6.13 14.29
N VAL A 116 -10.07 6.25 13.47
CA VAL A 116 -11.03 7.36 13.57
C VAL A 116 -11.80 7.30 14.88
N ILE A 117 -12.33 6.13 15.25
CA ILE A 117 -13.07 5.93 16.52
C ILE A 117 -12.15 6.25 17.70
N SER A 118 -10.94 5.71 17.72
CA SER A 118 -9.97 5.99 18.79
C SER A 118 -9.62 7.48 18.90
N ALA A 119 -9.53 8.21 17.79
CA ALA A 119 -9.29 9.65 17.81
C ALA A 119 -10.48 10.43 18.42
N ILE A 120 -11.71 10.02 18.13
CA ILE A 120 -12.93 10.61 18.71
C ILE A 120 -12.99 10.33 20.22
N ASP A 121 -12.74 9.09 20.64
CA ASP A 121 -12.75 8.72 22.05
C ASP A 121 -11.70 9.50 22.85
N ASN A 122 -10.49 9.65 22.29
CA ASN A 122 -9.42 10.44 22.92
C ASN A 122 -9.80 11.92 23.06
N ASP A 123 -10.37 12.54 22.02
CA ASP A 123 -10.85 13.93 22.08
C ASP A 123 -11.95 14.10 23.15
N ASN A 124 -12.89 13.15 23.25
CA ASN A 124 -13.93 13.15 24.27
C ASN A 124 -13.35 13.06 25.69
N ILE A 125 -12.35 12.19 25.90
CA ILE A 125 -11.64 12.04 27.17
C ILE A 125 -10.92 13.34 27.53
N ASP A 126 -10.24 13.97 26.57
CA ASP A 126 -9.49 15.20 26.82
C ASP A 126 -10.43 16.38 27.15
N ARG A 127 -11.56 16.48 26.46
CA ARG A 127 -12.62 17.46 26.79
C ARG A 127 -13.21 17.23 28.19
N ALA A 128 -13.45 15.98 28.58
CA ALA A 128 -13.93 15.65 29.92
C ALA A 128 -12.90 16.04 31.00
N ARG A 129 -11.61 15.75 30.77
CA ARG A 129 -10.51 16.16 31.66
C ARG A 129 -10.40 17.68 31.80
N GLN A 130 -10.55 18.42 30.71
CA GLN A 130 -10.54 19.89 30.73
C GLN A 130 -11.72 20.46 31.55
N ARG A 131 -12.93 19.90 31.38
CA ARG A 131 -14.11 20.28 32.18
C ARG A 131 -13.91 19.99 33.67
N GLN A 132 -13.37 18.82 34.02
CA GLN A 132 -13.09 18.45 35.41
C GLN A 132 -12.12 19.45 36.06
N LYS A 133 -11.04 19.82 35.35
CA LYS A 133 -10.05 20.81 35.81
C LYS A 133 -10.65 22.21 35.99
N ALA A 134 -11.52 22.63 35.08
CA ALA A 134 -12.21 23.92 35.19
C ALA A 134 -13.16 23.97 36.40
N LEU A 135 -13.83 22.87 36.73
CA LEU A 135 -14.69 22.75 37.91
C LEU A 135 -13.90 22.73 39.22
N THR A 136 -12.76 22.03 39.26
CA THR A 136 -11.91 22.00 40.47
C THR A 136 -11.28 23.37 40.75
N ASN A 137 -10.80 24.09 39.73
CA ASN A 137 -10.23 25.43 39.91
C ASN A 137 -11.25 26.49 40.36
N ARG A 138 -12.55 26.29 40.08
CA ARG A 138 -13.62 27.17 40.56
C ARG A 138 -14.02 26.92 42.02
N ARG A 139 -13.65 25.77 42.61
CA ARG A 139 -13.91 25.43 44.01
C ARG A 139 -12.82 25.90 44.98
N CYS A 140 -11.63 26.27 44.48
CA CYS A 140 -10.51 26.76 45.27
C CYS A 140 -10.37 28.29 45.28
N LYS A 141 -11.38 29.02 44.80
CA LYS A 141 -11.57 30.46 45.01
C LYS A 141 -12.83 30.67 45.84
#